data_AF-I4VPF9-F1
#
_entry.id   AF-I4VPF9-F1
#
_cell.length_a   1.000
_cell.length_b   1.000
_cell.length_c   1.000
_cell.angle_alpha   90.00
_cell.angle_beta   90.00
_cell.angle_gamma   90.00
#
_symmetry.space_group_name_H-M   'P 1'
#
loop_
_entity.id
_entity.type
_entity.pdbx_description
1 polymer ?
#
loop_
_entity_poly.entity_id
_entity_poly.type
_entity_poly.pdbx_seq_one_letter_code
_entity_poly.pdbx_strand_id
1 'polypeptide(L)' 'MARYRHYDPDQTKMIPVSYGRQLLPGTFEHALSYLIDNEIDLG' A
#
# COMPACT_ATOMS: atom_id res chain seq x y z
N MET A 1 -32.08 14.23 -11.12
CA MET A 1 -30.97 14.91 -10.40
C MET A 1 -29.99 13.86 -9.87
N ALA A 2 -28.69 14.11 -9.95
CA ALA A 2 -27.66 13.17 -9.48
C ALA A 2 -27.77 12.94 -7.97
N ARG A 3 -27.84 11.67 -7.54
CA ARG A 3 -27.94 11.29 -6.13
C ARG A 3 -26.54 11.15 -5.55
N TYR A 4 -26.04 12.17 -4.87
CA TYR A 4 -24.79 12.07 -4.12
C TYR A 4 -25.04 11.36 -2.78
N ARG A 5 -24.12 10.46 -2.41
CA ARG A 5 -24.11 9.82 -1.09
C ARG A 5 -23.60 10.83 -0.06
N HIS A 6 -24.17 10.79 1.14
CA HIS A 6 -23.70 11.62 2.25
C HIS A 6 -22.21 11.32 2.53
N TYR A 7 -21.39 12.36 2.54
CA TYR A 7 -19.95 12.27 2.78
C TYR A 7 -19.66 12.88 4.15
N ASP A 8 -19.15 12.07 5.07
CA ASP A 8 -18.69 12.52 6.37
C ASP A 8 -17.15 12.65 6.34
N PRO A 9 -16.58 13.86 6.53
CA PRO A 9 -15.14 14.07 6.59
C PRO A 9 -14.48 13.53 7.87
N ASP A 10 -15.22 13.37 8.96
CA ASP A 10 -14.70 12.83 10.23
C ASP A 10 -14.64 11.30 10.21
N GLN A 11 -15.30 10.67 9.23
CA GLN A 11 -15.25 9.23 9.02
C GLN A 11 -13.90 8.80 8.47
N THR A 12 -13.09 8.16 9.31
CA THR A 12 -11.83 7.52 8.88
C THR A 12 -12.13 6.44 7.85
N LYS A 13 -11.45 6.51 6.70
CA LYS A 13 -11.54 5.52 5.63
C LYS A 13 -10.23 4.77 5.56
N MET A 14 -10.27 3.50 5.98
CA MET A 14 -9.14 2.60 5.82
C MET A 14 -9.32 1.85 4.51
N ILE A 15 -8.37 2.00 3.58
CA ILE A 15 -8.32 1.17 2.39
C ILE A 15 -7.54 -0.09 2.78
N PRO A 16 -8.08 -1.30 2.59
CA PRO A 16 -7.31 -2.52 2.83
C PRO A 16 -6.14 -2.56 1.85
N VAL A 17 -4.93 -2.45 2.39
CA VAL A 17 -3.69 -2.53 1.62
C VAL A 17 -3.16 -3.95 1.71
N SER A 18 -3.02 -4.60 0.55
CA SER A 18 -2.36 -5.91 0.46
C SER A 18 -0.94 -5.71 -0.01
N TYR A 19 -0.01 -5.63 0.93
CA TYR A 19 1.40 -5.34 0.68
C TYR A 19 2.01 -6.25 -0.41
N GLY A 20 1.82 -7.56 -0.32
CA GLY A 20 2.33 -8.52 -1.32
C GLY A 20 1.68 -8.42 -2.72
N ARG A 21 0.54 -7.73 -2.87
CA ARG A 21 -0.07 -7.46 -4.18
C ARG A 21 0.41 -6.14 -4.80
N GLN A 22 1.11 -5.31 -4.03
CA GLN A 22 1.60 -4.00 -4.46
C GLN A 22 3.08 -4.01 -4.85
N LEU A 23 3.86 -4.95 -4.31
CA LEU A 23 5.26 -5.16 -4.68
C LEU A 23 5.37 -5.89 -6.02
N LEU A 24 5.02 -5.18 -7.10
CA LEU A 24 5.10 -5.72 -8.45
C LEU A 24 6.58 -5.84 -8.90
N PRO A 25 6.98 -6.97 -9.52
CA PRO A 25 8.34 -7.11 -10.04
C PRO A 25 8.71 -5.98 -11.00
N GLY A 26 9.94 -5.48 -10.87
CA GLY A 26 10.45 -4.37 -11.69
C GLY A 26 10.09 -2.97 -11.16
N THR A 27 9.32 -2.86 -10.06
CA THR A 27 9.19 -1.57 -9.36
C THR A 27 10.30 -1.35 -8.35
N PHE A 28 10.48 -0.09 -7.95
CA PHE A 28 11.45 0.29 -6.95
C PHE A 28 11.14 -0.35 -5.59
N GLU A 29 9.87 -0.37 -5.20
CA GLU A 29 9.42 -0.89 -3.91
C GLU A 29 9.69 -2.39 -3.79
N HIS A 30 9.48 -3.15 -4.87
CA HIS A 30 9.80 -4.56 -4.90
C HIS A 30 11.31 -4.81 -4.72
N ALA A 31 12.15 -4.04 -5.42
CA ALA A 31 13.60 -4.14 -5.26
C ALA A 31 14.05 -3.76 -3.84
N LEU A 32 13.49 -2.68 -3.28
CA LEU A 32 13.79 -2.25 -1.92
C LEU A 32 13.41 -3.30 -0.88
N SER A 33 12.20 -3.87 -0.97
CA SER A 33 11.76 -4.95 -0.08
C SER A 33 12.69 -6.16 -0.18
N TYR A 34 13.04 -6.58 -1.40
CA TYR A 34 13.96 -7.71 -1.61
C TYR A 34 15.32 -7.47 -0.95
N LEU A 35 15.90 -6.28 -1.11
CA LEU A 35 17.18 -5.94 -0.52
C LEU A 35 17.14 -5.97 1.00
N ILE A 36 16.10 -5.38 1.60
CA ILE A 36 15.93 -5.35 3.05
C ILE A 36 15.78 -6.77 3.60
N ASP A 37 14.99 -7.61 2.95
CA ASP A 37 14.65 -8.93 3.47
C ASP A 37 15.74 -9.98 3.26
N ASN A 38 16.61 -9.80 2.24
CA ASN A 38 17.53 -10.86 1.79
C ASN A 38 19.00 -10.44 1.77
N GLU A 39 19.29 -9.15 1.56
CA GLU A 39 20.66 -8.70 1.24
C GLU A 39 21.25 -7.77 2.32
N ILE A 40 20.41 -7.21 3.21
CA ILE A 40 20.83 -6.30 4.28
C ILE A 40 20.72 -7.01 5.62
N ASP A 41 21.85 -7.13 6.33
CA ASP A 41 21.85 -7.58 7.72
C ASP A 41 21.44 -6.41 8.64
N LEU A 42 20.27 -6.54 9.26
CA LEU A 42 19.67 -5.54 10.16
C LEU A 42 19.96 -5.82 11.65
N GLY A 43 20.99 -6.62 11.93
CA GLY A 43 21.42 -7.00 13.29
C GLY A 43 21.55 -5.85 14.30
#